data_AF-A0A426U1E7-F1
#
_entry.id   AF-A0A426U1E7-F1
#
_cell.length_a   1.000
_cell.length_b   1.000
_cell.length_c   1.000
_cell.angle_alpha   90.00
_cell.angle_beta   90.00
_cell.angle_gamma   90.00
#
_symmetry.space_group_name_H-M   'P 1'
#
loop_
_entity.id
_entity.type
_entity.pdbx_description
1 polymer ?
#
loop_
_entity_poly.entity_id
_entity_poly.type
_entity_poly.pdbx_seq_one_letter_code
_entity_poly.pdbx_strand_id
1 'polypeptide(L)'
;MSGRKQVTVDSAEYRRLQMAEGQLRSMQQNLPETLNRLMRDNEAELRRRLEPLEQRQREFQQTTQRMRQEVRQVETAMAQRLEKQQRTLRQNIADSAKRLQREVEAAQREAANMVKDEREARIRHVQTVAEQIRHETQALVAEQADQLTQLIDQERQSRETQIRAIHQRLASEQQRKDTLASSWIETAQILHDFIDRHYAHQQFAPNQLDRLARMIEQAQTNLAQGIAEAAATMAQQAYGSLSDLRLELERLEREWQVWRIRSLEAAHTILALVQRNRTCPAMDLQANQLDIMIEVDHWTEGRLSALEAELNGVIAQMEDAAQPITTSELRQLAETNLPGMQERLEQTIAQARNAVISSQLRTNIADAVVQAFEEQGFQLQDDTYEGDDQRQGFVAQVVHLDGSKVTVVVAPDGAGQNALNIHSYDAQQRAERELLSRAEAIAKGLGQRGLQTGAVACANDQPDLAYAEIEVVRERQPTQQQTRKRQ
;
A
#
# COMPACT_ATOMS: atom_id res chain seq x y z
N MET A 1 -69.20 96.15 -16.50
CA MET A 1 -70.32 96.78 -17.23
C MET A 1 -69.72 97.42 -18.48
N SER A 2 -69.78 96.75 -19.64
CA SER A 2 -70.82 96.84 -20.68
C SER A 2 -70.58 98.00 -21.65
N GLY A 3 -70.56 97.72 -22.97
CA GLY A 3 -70.80 98.74 -23.99
C GLY A 3 -70.12 98.47 -25.33
N ARG A 4 -70.89 97.99 -26.33
CA ARG A 4 -70.51 97.64 -27.71
C ARG A 4 -71.25 98.56 -28.69
N LYS A 5 -70.68 98.81 -29.90
CA LYS A 5 -71.30 98.92 -31.27
C LYS A 5 -70.60 100.01 -32.14
N GLN A 6 -69.95 99.67 -33.27
CA GLN A 6 -70.40 99.59 -34.71
C GLN A 6 -70.74 100.97 -35.34
N VAL A 7 -70.51 101.36 -36.62
CA VAL A 7 -69.92 100.91 -37.93
C VAL A 7 -69.84 102.21 -38.80
N THR A 8 -68.95 102.43 -39.79
CA THR A 8 -69.15 102.27 -41.27
C THR A 8 -67.95 102.88 -42.02
N VAL A 9 -67.65 102.34 -43.21
CA VAL A 9 -66.49 102.60 -44.10
C VAL A 9 -66.81 103.68 -45.14
N ASP A 10 -65.85 104.52 -45.54
CA ASP A 10 -65.72 104.93 -46.97
C ASP A 10 -64.33 105.47 -47.40
N SER A 11 -63.93 105.02 -48.59
CA SER A 11 -63.04 105.59 -49.62
C SER A 11 -61.84 106.49 -49.27
N ALA A 12 -60.70 105.90 -48.90
CA ALA A 12 -59.36 106.48 -49.17
C ALA A 12 -58.25 105.45 -49.47
N GLU A 13 -58.52 104.15 -49.32
CA GLU A 13 -57.56 103.06 -49.62
C GLU A 13 -57.23 102.91 -51.11
N TYR A 14 -57.94 103.60 -52.00
CA TYR A 14 -57.66 103.64 -53.44
C TYR A 14 -56.47 104.56 -53.83
N ARG A 15 -56.05 105.47 -52.94
CA ARG A 15 -54.91 106.38 -53.20
C ARG A 15 -53.55 105.89 -52.66
N ARG A 16 -53.52 104.90 -51.76
CA ARG A 16 -52.27 104.24 -51.32
C ARG A 16 -51.73 103.23 -52.33
N LEU A 17 -52.61 102.60 -53.11
CA LEU A 17 -52.23 101.61 -54.14
C LEU A 17 -51.59 102.25 -55.39
N GLN A 18 -51.88 103.52 -55.70
CA GLN A 18 -51.32 104.21 -56.87
C GLN A 18 -49.92 104.82 -56.65
N MET A 19 -49.49 105.06 -55.40
CA MET A 19 -48.12 105.49 -55.08
C MET A 19 -47.15 104.30 -54.91
N ALA A 20 -47.66 103.09 -54.69
CA ALA A 20 -46.85 101.86 -54.61
C ALA A 20 -46.43 101.33 -56.00
N GLU A 21 -47.15 101.69 -57.07
CA GLU A 21 -46.88 101.21 -58.44
C GLU A 21 -45.81 102.04 -59.18
N GLY A 22 -45.58 103.29 -58.75
CA GLY A 22 -44.51 104.16 -59.27
C GLY A 22 -43.11 103.83 -58.72
N GLN A 23 -43.02 103.34 -57.47
CA GLN A 23 -41.76 102.89 -56.86
C GLN A 23 -41.35 101.47 -57.30
N LEU A 24 -42.29 100.65 -57.81
CA LEU A 24 -42.00 99.31 -58.36
C LEU A 24 -41.39 99.33 -59.77
N ARG A 25 -41.55 100.41 -60.55
CA ARG A 25 -40.87 100.56 -61.85
C ARG A 25 -39.43 101.05 -61.77
N SER A 26 -39.01 101.75 -60.70
CA SER A 26 -37.60 102.13 -60.50
C SER A 26 -36.76 101.06 -59.79
N MET A 27 -37.39 100.10 -59.09
CA MET A 27 -36.70 98.94 -58.50
C MET A 27 -36.46 97.79 -59.51
N GLN A 28 -37.22 97.72 -60.61
CA GLN A 28 -37.03 96.68 -61.65
C GLN A 28 -35.91 96.96 -62.67
N GLN A 29 -35.31 98.17 -62.68
CA GLN A 29 -34.16 98.48 -63.56
C GLN A 29 -32.78 98.37 -62.88
N ASN A 30 -32.70 98.22 -61.55
CA ASN A 30 -31.43 98.15 -60.80
C ASN A 30 -31.19 96.82 -60.03
N LEU A 31 -32.03 95.80 -60.25
CA LEU A 31 -31.94 94.50 -59.58
C LEU A 31 -30.73 93.61 -59.99
N PRO A 32 -30.20 93.64 -61.23
CA PRO A 32 -29.04 92.80 -61.60
C PRO A 32 -27.70 93.25 -60.99
N GLU A 33 -27.51 94.56 -60.72
CA GLU A 33 -26.24 95.08 -60.21
C GLU A 33 -26.13 95.04 -58.67
N THR A 34 -27.26 95.13 -57.95
CA THR A 34 -27.29 95.04 -56.48
C THR A 34 -27.11 93.60 -55.99
N LEU A 35 -27.66 92.60 -56.70
CA LEU A 35 -27.41 91.18 -56.43
C LEU A 35 -25.95 90.76 -56.66
N ASN A 36 -25.31 91.24 -57.72
CA ASN A 36 -23.89 90.94 -58.00
C ASN A 36 -22.92 91.62 -57.03
N ARG A 37 -23.28 92.76 -56.42
CA ARG A 37 -22.47 93.43 -55.39
C ARG A 37 -22.62 92.73 -54.03
N LEU A 38 -23.85 92.36 -53.64
CA LEU A 38 -24.13 91.62 -52.40
C LEU A 38 -23.55 90.20 -52.40
N MET A 39 -23.48 89.49 -53.53
CA MET A 39 -22.83 88.17 -53.59
C MET A 39 -21.30 88.25 -53.50
N ARG A 40 -20.66 89.28 -54.06
CA ARG A 40 -19.20 89.49 -53.95
C ARG A 40 -18.77 89.97 -52.56
N ASP A 41 -19.55 90.84 -51.93
CA ASP A 41 -19.27 91.31 -50.57
C ASP A 41 -19.46 90.19 -49.54
N ASN A 42 -20.45 89.30 -49.74
CA ASN A 42 -20.69 88.14 -48.87
C ASN A 42 -19.64 87.01 -49.07
N GLU A 43 -19.15 86.78 -50.29
CA GLU A 43 -18.01 85.86 -50.57
C GLU A 43 -16.68 86.36 -50.00
N ALA A 44 -16.43 87.68 -50.06
CA ALA A 44 -15.22 88.29 -49.50
C ALA A 44 -15.23 88.31 -47.97
N GLU A 45 -16.40 88.46 -47.34
CA GLU A 45 -16.56 88.43 -45.88
C GLU A 45 -16.54 86.99 -45.31
N LEU A 46 -17.09 85.99 -46.02
CA LEU A 46 -16.96 84.56 -45.67
C LEU A 46 -15.50 84.07 -45.78
N ARG A 47 -14.75 84.50 -46.81
CA ARG A 47 -13.32 84.19 -46.95
C ARG A 47 -12.46 84.79 -45.83
N ARG A 48 -12.74 86.02 -45.39
CA ARG A 48 -12.03 86.66 -44.26
C ARG A 48 -12.33 86.02 -42.90
N ARG A 49 -13.49 85.37 -42.72
CA ARG A 49 -13.87 84.68 -41.46
C ARG A 49 -13.45 83.21 -41.39
N LEU A 50 -13.10 82.56 -42.51
CA LEU A 50 -12.68 81.15 -42.57
C LEU A 50 -11.15 80.95 -42.55
N GLU A 51 -10.36 81.97 -42.91
CA GLU A 51 -8.88 81.91 -42.92
C GLU A 51 -8.25 81.55 -41.55
N PRO A 52 -8.72 82.11 -40.39
CA PRO A 52 -8.16 81.77 -39.08
C PRO A 52 -8.56 80.38 -38.54
N LEU A 53 -9.56 79.71 -39.16
CA LEU A 53 -10.02 78.37 -38.78
C LEU A 53 -9.31 77.28 -39.60
N GLU A 54 -9.06 77.52 -40.89
CA GLU A 54 -8.30 76.59 -41.73
C GLU A 54 -6.80 76.53 -41.35
N GLN A 55 -6.22 77.64 -40.91
CA GLN A 55 -4.82 77.68 -40.45
C GLN A 55 -4.64 76.87 -39.15
N ARG A 56 -5.62 76.93 -38.24
CA ARG A 56 -5.66 76.17 -36.98
C ARG A 56 -5.90 74.67 -37.22
N GLN A 57 -6.68 74.31 -38.23
CA GLN A 57 -6.93 72.92 -38.62
C GLN A 57 -5.74 72.28 -39.35
N ARG A 58 -4.95 73.05 -40.11
CA ARG A 58 -3.71 72.59 -40.74
C ARG A 58 -2.57 72.42 -39.73
N GLU A 59 -2.45 73.29 -38.72
CA GLU A 59 -1.53 73.10 -37.59
C GLU A 59 -1.89 71.86 -36.77
N PHE A 60 -3.18 71.67 -36.43
CA PHE A 60 -3.67 70.48 -35.72
C PHE A 60 -3.45 69.17 -36.51
N GLN A 61 -3.63 69.18 -37.83
CA GLN A 61 -3.33 68.02 -38.69
C GLN A 61 -1.82 67.72 -38.80
N GLN A 62 -0.96 68.73 -38.76
CA GLN A 62 0.50 68.55 -38.78
C GLN A 62 1.06 68.07 -37.42
N THR A 63 0.46 68.47 -36.28
CA THR A 63 0.84 67.94 -34.95
C THR A 63 0.34 66.49 -34.74
N THR A 64 -0.83 66.14 -35.29
CA THR A 64 -1.44 64.81 -35.13
C THR A 64 -0.76 63.73 -35.98
N GLN A 65 -0.08 64.10 -37.08
CA GLN A 65 0.70 63.14 -37.89
C GLN A 65 2.08 62.84 -37.30
N ARG A 66 2.72 63.77 -36.57
CA ARG A 66 3.96 63.49 -35.81
C ARG A 66 3.72 62.63 -34.56
N MET A 67 2.60 62.81 -33.86
CA MET A 67 2.26 62.02 -32.67
C MET A 67 1.87 60.55 -32.96
N ARG A 68 1.43 60.20 -34.18
CA ARG A 68 1.04 58.80 -34.51
C ARG A 68 2.22 57.86 -34.75
N GLN A 69 3.40 58.37 -35.09
CA GLN A 69 4.61 57.55 -35.22
C GLN A 69 5.32 57.34 -33.88
N GLU A 70 5.36 58.35 -33.00
CA GLU A 70 5.89 58.20 -31.65
C GLU A 70 4.98 57.35 -30.76
N VAL A 71 3.65 57.47 -30.84
CA VAL A 71 2.73 56.61 -30.08
C VAL A 71 2.77 55.16 -30.59
N ARG A 72 2.85 54.89 -31.90
CA ARG A 72 3.01 53.50 -32.39
C ARG A 72 4.39 52.92 -32.08
N GLN A 73 5.47 53.71 -32.12
CA GLN A 73 6.79 53.23 -31.73
C GLN A 73 6.90 53.01 -30.22
N VAL A 74 6.30 53.88 -29.40
CA VAL A 74 6.21 53.68 -27.95
C VAL A 74 5.25 52.54 -27.60
N GLU A 75 4.11 52.36 -28.27
CA GLU A 75 3.20 51.22 -28.06
C GLU A 75 3.82 49.90 -28.50
N THR A 76 4.48 49.83 -29.66
CA THR A 76 5.20 48.62 -30.08
C THR A 76 6.42 48.35 -29.22
N ALA A 77 7.19 49.38 -28.84
CA ALA A 77 8.31 49.22 -27.92
C ALA A 77 7.83 48.83 -26.52
N MET A 78 6.73 49.40 -26.02
CA MET A 78 6.14 49.09 -24.71
C MET A 78 5.44 47.74 -24.73
N ALA A 79 4.75 47.35 -25.80
CA ALA A 79 4.21 46.00 -25.99
C ALA A 79 5.33 44.97 -26.09
N GLN A 80 6.41 45.24 -26.84
CA GLN A 80 7.59 44.38 -26.88
C GLN A 80 8.31 44.34 -25.53
N ARG A 81 8.36 45.44 -24.76
CA ARG A 81 8.96 45.49 -23.42
C ARG A 81 8.09 44.77 -22.39
N LEU A 82 6.76 44.89 -22.47
CA LEU A 82 5.79 44.17 -21.65
C LEU A 82 5.80 42.69 -21.98
N GLU A 83 5.90 42.31 -23.26
CA GLU A 83 5.97 40.92 -23.68
C GLU A 83 7.32 40.31 -23.28
N LYS A 84 8.42 41.06 -23.40
CA LYS A 84 9.74 40.66 -22.89
C LYS A 84 9.74 40.56 -21.36
N GLN A 85 9.14 41.53 -20.65
CA GLN A 85 8.99 41.47 -19.19
C GLN A 85 8.08 40.33 -18.75
N GLN A 86 6.96 40.07 -19.43
CA GLN A 86 6.07 38.95 -19.15
C GLN A 86 6.74 37.61 -19.43
N ARG A 87 7.53 37.50 -20.51
CA ARG A 87 8.34 36.30 -20.78
C ARG A 87 9.39 36.12 -19.69
N THR A 88 10.15 37.15 -19.33
CA THR A 88 11.12 37.08 -18.22
C THR A 88 10.45 36.76 -16.89
N LEU A 89 9.27 37.31 -16.60
CA LEU A 89 8.52 37.03 -15.39
C LEU A 89 8.03 35.57 -15.37
N ARG A 90 7.48 35.07 -16.49
CA ARG A 90 7.08 33.65 -16.64
C ARG A 90 8.27 32.71 -16.52
N GLN A 91 9.41 33.09 -17.09
CA GLN A 91 10.64 32.31 -17.03
C GLN A 91 11.19 32.29 -15.60
N ASN A 92 11.23 33.43 -14.92
CA ASN A 92 11.62 33.52 -13.51
C ASN A 92 10.65 32.75 -12.60
N ILE A 93 9.34 32.78 -12.86
CA ILE A 93 8.33 32.00 -12.14
C ILE A 93 8.52 30.50 -12.40
N ALA A 94 8.74 30.09 -13.66
CA ALA A 94 9.00 28.69 -14.00
C ALA A 94 10.32 28.18 -13.41
N ASP A 95 11.36 29.01 -13.39
CA ASP A 95 12.66 28.69 -12.80
C ASP A 95 12.61 28.68 -11.27
N SER A 96 11.78 29.54 -10.66
CA SER A 96 11.52 29.54 -9.22
C SER A 96 10.66 28.35 -8.81
N ALA A 97 9.65 27.99 -9.60
CA ALA A 97 8.84 26.79 -9.39
C ALA A 97 9.69 25.52 -9.53
N LYS A 98 10.56 25.43 -10.55
CA LYS A 98 11.52 24.32 -10.68
C LYS A 98 12.52 24.27 -9.53
N ARG A 99 12.98 25.42 -9.01
CA ARG A 99 13.86 25.47 -7.84
C ARG A 99 13.15 25.01 -6.57
N LEU A 100 11.96 25.55 -6.29
CA LEU A 100 11.12 25.14 -5.17
C LEU A 100 10.77 23.66 -5.24
N GLN A 101 10.43 23.14 -6.42
CA GLN A 101 10.13 21.73 -6.60
C GLN A 101 11.36 20.85 -6.36
N ARG A 102 12.55 21.25 -6.83
CA ARG A 102 13.80 20.55 -6.51
C ARG A 102 14.16 20.60 -5.03
N GLU A 103 13.91 21.72 -4.37
CA GLU A 103 14.12 21.88 -2.92
C GLU A 103 13.13 21.03 -2.11
N VAL A 104 11.86 20.96 -2.53
CA VAL A 104 10.85 20.09 -1.92
C VAL A 104 11.18 18.62 -2.16
N GLU A 105 11.57 18.23 -3.38
CA GLU A 105 12.00 16.85 -3.68
C GLU A 105 13.27 16.48 -2.92
N ALA A 106 14.22 17.40 -2.75
CA ALA A 106 15.42 17.21 -1.94
C ALA A 106 15.07 17.07 -0.46
N ALA A 107 14.22 17.95 0.08
CA ALA A 107 13.76 17.90 1.46
C ALA A 107 12.91 16.65 1.75
N GLN A 108 12.08 16.20 0.79
CA GLN A 108 11.33 14.94 0.90
C GLN A 108 12.25 13.73 0.86
N ARG A 109 13.29 13.73 0.02
CA ARG A 109 14.31 12.67 0.00
C ARG A 109 15.13 12.65 1.28
N GLU A 110 15.53 13.81 1.80
CA GLU A 110 16.24 13.93 3.07
C GLU A 110 15.35 13.48 4.24
N ALA A 111 14.07 13.86 4.27
CA ALA A 111 13.13 13.39 5.28
C ALA A 111 12.86 11.89 5.17
N ALA A 112 12.71 11.35 3.96
CA ALA A 112 12.54 9.91 3.73
C ALA A 112 13.79 9.11 4.14
N ASN A 113 14.98 9.63 3.82
CA ASN A 113 16.24 9.04 4.26
C ASN A 113 16.39 9.14 5.78
N MET A 114 16.05 10.27 6.40
CA MET A 114 16.09 10.44 7.86
C MET A 114 15.12 9.49 8.58
N VAL A 115 13.89 9.33 8.08
CA VAL A 115 12.92 8.36 8.62
C VAL A 115 13.39 6.92 8.41
N LYS A 116 14.02 6.63 7.26
CA LYS A 116 14.61 5.31 6.99
C LYS A 116 15.80 5.05 7.93
N ASP A 117 16.69 6.02 8.11
CA ASP A 117 17.85 5.95 8.99
C ASP A 117 17.42 5.84 10.46
N GLU A 118 16.39 6.57 10.89
CA GLU A 118 15.81 6.48 12.23
C GLU A 118 15.12 5.13 12.45
N ARG A 119 14.39 4.62 11.46
CA ARG A 119 13.79 3.27 11.50
C ARG A 119 14.86 2.18 11.53
N GLU A 120 15.90 2.28 10.72
CA GLU A 120 17.05 1.36 10.71
C GLU A 120 17.86 1.46 12.01
N ALA A 121 18.03 2.65 12.57
CA ALA A 121 18.67 2.85 13.87
C ALA A 121 17.81 2.25 15.00
N ARG A 122 16.49 2.41 14.94
CA ARG A 122 15.55 1.83 15.92
C ARG A 122 15.47 0.31 15.81
N ILE A 123 15.46 -0.24 14.59
CA ILE A 123 15.54 -1.69 14.34
C ILE A 123 16.88 -2.22 14.84
N ARG A 124 18.01 -1.57 14.51
CA ARG A 124 19.32 -1.94 15.05
C ARG A 124 19.36 -1.83 16.56
N HIS A 125 18.74 -0.81 17.16
CA HIS A 125 18.69 -0.66 18.62
C HIS A 125 17.84 -1.75 19.26
N VAL A 126 16.64 -2.04 18.74
CA VAL A 126 15.78 -3.15 19.21
C VAL A 126 16.47 -4.49 19.03
N GLN A 127 17.14 -4.72 17.90
CA GLN A 127 17.94 -5.93 17.67
C GLN A 127 19.10 -6.01 18.66
N THR A 128 19.84 -4.91 18.89
CA THR A 128 20.95 -4.86 19.86
C THR A 128 20.46 -5.12 21.28
N VAL A 129 19.34 -4.51 21.68
CA VAL A 129 18.70 -4.72 22.99
C VAL A 129 18.17 -6.15 23.10
N ALA A 130 17.60 -6.72 22.04
CA ALA A 130 17.15 -8.11 22.02
C ALA A 130 18.32 -9.10 22.05
N GLU A 131 19.43 -8.81 21.36
CA GLU A 131 20.69 -9.58 21.43
C GLU A 131 21.27 -9.50 22.83
N GLN A 132 21.24 -8.31 23.44
CA GLN A 132 21.75 -8.07 24.78
C GLN A 132 20.89 -8.77 25.84
N ILE A 133 19.56 -8.67 25.75
CA ILE A 133 18.64 -9.43 26.62
C ILE A 133 18.84 -10.93 26.40
N ARG A 134 19.02 -11.40 25.16
CA ARG A 134 19.31 -12.82 24.87
C ARG A 134 20.65 -13.26 25.47
N HIS A 135 21.69 -12.45 25.36
CA HIS A 135 22.99 -12.73 25.95
C HIS A 135 22.95 -12.68 27.48
N GLU A 136 22.25 -11.71 28.07
CA GLU A 136 22.08 -11.58 29.52
C GLU A 136 21.24 -12.74 30.07
N THR A 137 20.14 -13.12 29.41
CA THR A 137 19.35 -14.29 29.81
C THR A 137 20.11 -15.59 29.60
N GLN A 138 20.86 -15.76 28.50
CA GLN A 138 21.72 -16.93 28.30
C GLN A 138 22.85 -17.00 29.32
N ALA A 139 23.49 -15.87 29.63
CA ALA A 139 24.57 -15.81 30.61
C ALA A 139 24.05 -16.08 32.03
N LEU A 140 22.89 -15.51 32.40
CA LEU A 140 22.26 -15.78 33.69
C LEU A 140 21.83 -17.25 33.81
N VAL A 141 21.28 -17.84 32.74
CA VAL A 141 20.91 -19.27 32.71
C VAL A 141 22.15 -20.15 32.75
N ALA A 142 23.22 -19.82 32.03
CA ALA A 142 24.48 -20.56 32.06
C ALA A 142 25.16 -20.45 33.44
N GLU A 143 25.18 -19.27 34.04
CA GLU A 143 25.70 -19.06 35.39
C GLU A 143 24.90 -19.84 36.43
N GLN A 144 23.56 -19.83 36.35
CA GLN A 144 22.73 -20.67 37.21
C GLN A 144 22.95 -22.16 36.97
N ALA A 145 23.16 -22.58 35.71
CA ALA A 145 23.47 -23.98 35.38
C ALA A 145 24.83 -24.42 35.92
N ASP A 146 25.85 -23.56 35.83
CA ASP A 146 27.19 -23.83 36.35
C ASP A 146 27.21 -23.85 37.88
N GLN A 147 26.52 -22.92 38.53
CA GLN A 147 26.34 -22.91 39.99
C GLN A 147 25.63 -24.17 40.47
N LEU A 148 24.59 -24.62 39.75
CA LEU A 148 23.88 -25.86 40.09
C LEU A 148 24.78 -27.09 39.89
N THR A 149 25.54 -27.12 38.80
CA THR A 149 26.51 -28.20 38.52
C THR A 149 27.56 -28.29 39.62
N GLN A 150 28.08 -27.15 40.07
CA GLN A 150 29.02 -27.10 41.20
C GLN A 150 28.38 -27.57 42.52
N LEU A 151 27.14 -27.18 42.80
CA LEU A 151 26.42 -27.64 44.00
C LEU A 151 26.16 -29.16 43.94
N ILE A 152 25.81 -29.69 42.76
CA ILE A 152 25.63 -31.12 42.51
C ILE A 152 26.94 -31.88 42.71
N ASP A 153 28.05 -31.37 42.17
CA ASP A 153 29.37 -32.01 42.30
C ASP A 153 29.87 -32.00 43.75
N GLN A 154 29.63 -30.90 44.47
CA GLN A 154 29.92 -30.81 45.90
C GLN A 154 29.08 -31.79 46.71
N GLU A 155 27.78 -31.91 46.40
CA GLU A 155 26.89 -32.85 47.07
C GLU A 155 27.30 -34.31 46.78
N ARG A 156 27.68 -34.63 45.53
CA ARG A 156 28.21 -35.94 45.13
C ARG A 156 29.50 -36.30 45.87
N GLN A 157 30.47 -35.38 45.92
CA GLN A 157 31.72 -35.63 46.66
C GLN A 157 31.51 -35.81 48.16
N SER A 158 30.63 -35.01 48.76
CA SER A 158 30.29 -35.12 50.18
C SER A 158 29.61 -36.47 50.49
N ARG A 159 28.70 -36.92 49.63
CA ARG A 159 28.05 -38.24 49.76
C ARG A 159 29.03 -39.39 49.56
N GLU A 160 29.92 -39.33 48.57
CA GLU A 160 30.92 -40.38 48.36
C GLU A 160 31.85 -40.53 49.56
N THR A 161 32.28 -39.42 50.17
CA THR A 161 33.12 -39.46 51.36
C THR A 161 32.37 -40.02 52.57
N GLN A 162 31.08 -39.69 52.74
CA GLN A 162 30.23 -40.30 53.76
C GLN A 162 30.04 -41.81 53.56
N ILE A 163 29.80 -42.27 52.32
CA ILE A 163 29.66 -43.70 51.98
C ILE A 163 30.97 -44.46 52.29
N ARG A 164 32.14 -43.91 51.91
CA ARG A 164 33.44 -44.52 52.21
C ARG A 164 33.73 -44.57 53.72
N ALA A 165 33.34 -43.54 54.47
CA ALA A 165 33.52 -43.50 55.93
C ALA A 165 32.64 -44.52 56.66
N ILE A 166 31.44 -44.80 56.14
CA ILE A 166 30.54 -45.85 56.64
C ILE A 166 31.12 -47.25 56.36
N HIS A 167 31.69 -47.45 55.16
CA HIS A 167 32.36 -48.71 54.77
C HIS A 167 33.53 -49.08 55.70
N GLN A 168 34.33 -48.10 56.15
CA GLN A 168 35.51 -48.35 56.99
C GLN A 168 35.20 -48.72 58.46
N ARG A 169 33.96 -48.55 58.93
CA ARG A 169 33.56 -48.81 60.34
C ARG A 169 33.05 -50.24 60.60
N LEU A 170 33.07 -51.15 59.64
CA LEU A 170 32.26 -52.37 59.69
C LEU A 170 33.06 -53.64 60.06
N ALA A 171 33.21 -53.91 61.36
CA ALA A 171 33.65 -55.20 61.91
C ALA A 171 32.87 -55.56 63.19
N SER A 172 31.61 -56.00 63.03
CA SER A 172 30.81 -56.80 64.00
C SER A 172 29.50 -57.25 63.34
N GLU A 173 29.22 -58.56 63.33
CA GLU A 173 29.30 -59.25 62.03
C GLU A 173 28.05 -59.46 61.18
N GLN A 174 26.81 -59.47 61.67
CA GLN A 174 25.66 -59.74 60.78
C GLN A 174 24.42 -58.87 61.03
N GLN A 175 23.91 -58.81 62.27
CA GLN A 175 22.70 -58.03 62.60
C GLN A 175 22.80 -56.54 62.20
N ARG A 176 24.00 -55.96 62.33
CA ARG A 176 24.29 -54.57 61.91
C ARG A 176 24.35 -54.42 60.39
N LYS A 177 24.83 -55.44 59.66
CA LYS A 177 24.85 -55.46 58.20
C LYS A 177 23.45 -55.60 57.63
N ASP A 178 22.61 -56.43 58.25
CA ASP A 178 21.19 -56.59 57.87
C ASP A 178 20.41 -55.28 58.07
N THR A 179 20.63 -54.60 59.21
CA THR A 179 19.99 -53.31 59.50
C THR A 179 20.43 -52.24 58.51
N LEU A 180 21.72 -52.18 58.18
CA LEU A 180 22.28 -51.24 57.20
C LEU A 180 21.76 -51.51 55.78
N ALA A 181 21.73 -52.78 55.35
CA ALA A 181 21.18 -53.17 54.06
C ALA A 181 19.69 -52.79 53.96
N SER A 182 18.92 -53.06 55.02
CA SER A 182 17.51 -52.70 55.10
C SER A 182 17.29 -51.19 54.95
N SER A 183 18.08 -50.36 55.67
CA SER A 183 17.93 -48.90 55.57
C SER A 183 18.28 -48.36 54.18
N TRP A 184 19.29 -48.93 53.50
CA TRP A 184 19.63 -48.53 52.14
C TRP A 184 18.56 -48.92 51.13
N ILE A 185 17.99 -50.13 51.27
CA ILE A 185 16.87 -50.58 50.43
C ILE A 185 15.67 -49.65 50.62
N GLU A 186 15.30 -49.36 51.86
CA GLU A 186 14.19 -48.45 52.18
C GLU A 186 14.43 -47.05 51.60
N THR A 187 15.64 -46.52 51.73
CA THR A 187 16.00 -45.20 51.17
C THR A 187 15.91 -45.19 49.64
N ALA A 188 16.38 -46.26 48.98
CA ALA A 188 16.27 -46.39 47.54
C ALA A 188 14.81 -46.50 47.08
N GLN A 189 13.95 -47.21 47.82
CA GLN A 189 12.52 -47.30 47.55
C GLN A 189 11.81 -45.97 47.70
N ILE A 190 12.09 -45.21 48.77
CA ILE A 190 11.51 -43.88 48.97
C ILE A 190 11.87 -42.96 47.79
N LEU A 191 13.12 -42.97 47.33
CA LEU A 191 13.56 -42.15 46.20
C LEU A 191 12.96 -42.62 44.87
N HIS A 192 12.85 -43.94 44.66
CA HIS A 192 12.15 -44.52 43.51
C HIS A 192 10.70 -44.04 43.44
N ASP A 193 9.94 -44.18 44.53
CA ASP A 193 8.53 -43.78 44.59
C ASP A 193 8.35 -42.27 44.43
N PHE A 194 9.31 -41.48 44.92
CA PHE A 194 9.35 -40.05 44.68
C PHE A 194 9.51 -39.73 43.19
N ILE A 195 10.45 -40.40 42.50
CA ILE A 195 10.66 -40.18 41.06
C ILE A 195 9.41 -40.60 40.26
N ASP A 196 8.81 -41.73 40.59
CA ASP A 196 7.62 -42.25 39.91
C ASP A 196 6.42 -41.29 40.01
N ARG A 197 6.23 -40.65 41.16
CA ARG A 197 5.09 -39.74 41.40
C ARG A 197 5.26 -38.34 40.87
N HIS A 198 6.50 -37.84 40.81
CA HIS A 198 6.76 -36.42 40.58
C HIS A 198 7.35 -36.08 39.22
N TYR A 199 7.87 -37.06 38.47
CA TYR A 199 8.50 -36.81 37.18
C TYR A 199 7.87 -37.64 36.07
N ALA A 200 7.80 -37.07 34.86
CA ALA A 200 7.42 -37.78 33.64
C ALA A 200 8.58 -38.66 33.13
N HIS A 201 9.06 -39.58 33.97
CA HIS A 201 10.26 -40.38 33.71
C HIS A 201 10.15 -41.25 32.45
N GLN A 202 8.95 -41.70 32.09
CA GLN A 202 8.75 -42.44 30.84
C GLN A 202 8.91 -41.59 29.58
N GLN A 203 8.58 -40.29 29.66
CA GLN A 203 8.75 -39.37 28.53
C GLN A 203 10.22 -39.02 28.32
N PHE A 204 10.95 -38.73 29.40
CA PHE A 204 12.31 -38.21 29.33
C PHE A 204 13.39 -39.29 29.38
N ALA A 205 13.15 -40.39 30.09
CA ALA A 205 14.12 -41.46 30.33
C ALA A 205 13.43 -42.85 30.36
N PRO A 206 12.90 -43.33 29.22
CA PRO A 206 12.07 -44.53 29.17
C PRO A 206 12.80 -45.76 29.73
N ASN A 207 12.09 -46.57 30.52
CA ASN A 207 12.54 -47.82 31.15
C ASN A 207 13.73 -47.69 32.13
N GLN A 208 14.22 -46.48 32.42
CA GLN A 208 15.34 -46.32 33.36
C GLN A 208 14.90 -46.57 34.81
N LEU A 209 13.74 -46.06 35.20
CA LEU A 209 13.21 -46.27 36.55
C LEU A 209 12.90 -47.76 36.80
N ASP A 210 12.29 -48.46 35.84
CA ASP A 210 12.01 -49.89 35.92
C ASP A 210 13.27 -50.75 36.08
N ARG A 211 14.38 -50.33 35.44
CA ARG A 211 15.67 -51.00 35.60
C ARG A 211 16.19 -50.86 37.04
N LEU A 212 16.03 -49.69 37.64
CA LEU A 212 16.45 -49.42 39.02
C LEU A 212 15.52 -50.12 40.03
N ALA A 213 14.22 -50.22 39.73
CA ALA A 213 13.28 -51.02 40.51
C ALA A 213 13.72 -52.48 40.62
N ARG A 214 14.12 -53.11 39.49
CA ARG A 214 14.66 -54.48 39.48
C ARG A 214 15.95 -54.62 40.31
N MET A 215 16.80 -53.60 40.35
CA MET A 215 18.01 -53.63 41.20
C MET A 215 17.66 -53.59 42.68
N ILE A 216 16.64 -52.81 43.07
CA ILE A 216 16.13 -52.78 44.45
C ILE A 216 15.54 -54.15 44.84
N GLU A 217 14.74 -54.75 43.97
CA GLU A 217 14.15 -56.08 44.19
C GLU A 217 15.22 -57.16 44.35
N GLN A 218 16.28 -57.10 43.54
CA GLN A 218 17.43 -58.01 43.68
C GLN A 218 18.18 -57.78 45.01
N ALA A 219 18.33 -56.54 45.46
CA ALA A 219 18.92 -56.23 46.76
C ALA A 219 18.07 -56.80 47.93
N GLN A 220 16.74 -56.72 47.83
CA GLN A 220 15.81 -57.33 48.78
C GLN A 220 15.96 -58.85 48.81
N THR A 221 16.08 -59.47 47.64
CA THR A 221 16.27 -60.91 47.51
C THR A 221 17.60 -61.35 48.16
N ASN A 222 18.68 -60.61 47.94
CA ASN A 222 19.97 -60.88 48.55
C ASN A 222 19.92 -60.77 50.08
N LEU A 223 19.19 -59.78 50.61
CA LEU A 223 18.99 -59.61 52.04
C LEU A 223 18.19 -60.77 52.64
N ALA A 224 17.11 -61.20 51.98
CA ALA A 224 16.30 -62.35 52.40
C ALA A 224 17.10 -63.67 52.41
N GLN A 225 18.11 -63.79 51.56
CA GLN A 225 19.04 -64.92 51.51
C GLN A 225 20.19 -64.82 52.54
N GLY A 226 20.22 -63.78 53.37
CA GLY A 226 21.26 -63.55 54.38
C GLY A 226 22.56 -62.95 53.82
N ILE A 227 22.58 -62.51 52.56
CA ILE A 227 23.74 -61.92 51.89
C ILE A 227 23.72 -60.39 52.06
N ALA A 228 23.83 -59.94 53.30
CA ALA A 228 23.64 -58.54 53.70
C ALA A 228 24.61 -57.55 53.01
N GLU A 229 25.86 -57.95 52.80
CA GLU A 229 26.86 -57.08 52.15
C GLU A 229 26.53 -56.83 50.69
N ALA A 230 26.17 -57.88 49.93
CA ALA A 230 25.75 -57.74 48.54
C ALA A 230 24.45 -56.93 48.44
N ALA A 231 23.50 -57.13 49.36
CA ALA A 231 22.29 -56.33 49.44
C ALA A 231 22.58 -54.84 49.69
N ALA A 232 23.46 -54.53 50.67
CA ALA A 232 23.83 -53.15 50.98
C ALA A 232 24.55 -52.46 49.81
N THR A 233 25.51 -53.13 49.16
CA THR A 233 26.20 -52.57 47.99
C THR A 233 25.25 -52.33 46.83
N MET A 234 24.36 -53.28 46.53
CA MET A 234 23.40 -53.15 45.45
C MET A 234 22.37 -52.04 45.70
N ALA A 235 21.90 -51.91 46.95
CA ALA A 235 21.00 -50.83 47.34
C ALA A 235 21.69 -49.45 47.30
N GLN A 236 22.96 -49.36 47.69
CA GLN A 236 23.77 -48.13 47.54
C GLN A 236 23.94 -47.73 46.07
N GLN A 237 24.22 -48.70 45.20
CA GLN A 237 24.31 -48.46 43.75
C GLN A 237 22.98 -48.00 43.18
N ALA A 238 21.88 -48.68 43.53
CA ALA A 238 20.53 -48.30 43.10
C ALA A 238 20.18 -46.88 43.57
N TYR A 239 20.44 -46.53 44.83
CA TYR A 239 20.23 -45.19 45.37
C TYR A 239 21.06 -44.13 44.61
N GLY A 240 22.35 -44.39 44.37
CA GLY A 240 23.20 -43.48 43.61
C GLY A 240 22.67 -43.23 42.20
N SER A 241 22.31 -44.30 41.48
CA SER A 241 21.73 -44.18 40.14
C SER A 241 20.35 -43.52 40.12
N LEU A 242 19.51 -43.72 41.15
CA LEU A 242 18.24 -43.00 41.30
C LEU A 242 18.46 -41.51 41.54
N SER A 243 19.45 -41.14 42.36
CA SER A 243 19.81 -39.74 42.60
C SER A 243 20.28 -39.07 41.31
N ASP A 244 21.11 -39.76 40.52
CA ASP A 244 21.57 -39.26 39.23
C ASP A 244 20.42 -39.11 38.23
N LEU A 245 19.53 -40.12 38.17
CA LEU A 245 18.33 -40.08 37.32
C LEU A 245 17.43 -38.90 37.71
N ARG A 246 17.22 -38.63 39.00
CA ARG A 246 16.40 -37.49 39.46
C ARG A 246 16.95 -36.17 38.96
N LEU A 247 18.26 -35.96 39.07
CA LEU A 247 18.90 -34.72 38.64
C LEU A 247 18.82 -34.55 37.12
N GLU A 248 18.99 -35.63 36.37
CA GLU A 248 18.87 -35.60 34.91
C GLU A 248 17.43 -35.35 34.46
N LEU A 249 16.43 -35.97 35.10
CA LEU A 249 15.02 -35.70 34.84
C LEU A 249 14.67 -34.23 35.13
N GLU A 250 15.16 -33.69 36.24
CA GLU A 250 14.96 -32.27 36.59
C GLU A 250 15.59 -31.32 35.56
N ARG A 251 16.77 -31.68 35.02
CA ARG A 251 17.41 -30.94 33.92
C ARG A 251 16.59 -30.99 32.64
N LEU A 252 16.16 -32.18 32.22
CA LEU A 252 15.39 -32.41 31.00
C LEU A 252 14.01 -31.74 31.05
N GLU A 253 13.34 -31.80 32.19
CA GLU A 253 12.03 -31.18 32.37
C GLU A 253 12.14 -29.65 32.32
N ARG A 254 13.15 -29.05 32.96
CA ARG A 254 13.39 -27.60 32.85
C ARG A 254 13.69 -27.18 31.42
N GLU A 255 14.54 -27.92 30.72
CA GLU A 255 14.85 -27.65 29.30
C GLU A 255 13.56 -27.68 28.47
N TRP A 256 12.74 -28.72 28.65
CA TRP A 256 11.44 -28.85 28.00
C TRP A 256 10.50 -27.67 28.31
N GLN A 257 10.37 -27.29 29.59
CA GLN A 257 9.50 -26.17 30.01
C GLN A 257 9.93 -24.85 29.38
N VAL A 258 11.24 -24.57 29.32
CA VAL A 258 11.77 -23.35 28.70
C VAL A 258 11.37 -23.29 27.22
N TRP A 259 11.57 -24.38 26.49
CA TRP A 259 11.20 -24.44 25.08
C TRP A 259 9.69 -24.34 24.87
N ARG A 260 8.89 -24.95 25.74
CA ARG A 260 7.43 -24.89 25.69
C ARG A 260 6.89 -23.49 25.91
N ILE A 261 7.32 -22.81 26.98
CA ILE A 261 6.91 -21.43 27.28
C ILE A 261 7.28 -20.51 26.11
N ARG A 262 8.54 -20.58 25.64
CA ARG A 262 9.01 -19.77 24.52
C ARG A 262 8.19 -20.00 23.25
N SER A 263 7.85 -21.25 22.94
CA SER A 263 7.08 -21.61 21.75
C SER A 263 5.63 -21.13 21.84
N LEU A 264 4.99 -21.28 23.01
CA LEU A 264 3.63 -20.81 23.26
C LEU A 264 3.53 -19.28 23.15
N GLU A 265 4.47 -18.54 23.76
CA GLU A 265 4.50 -17.08 23.67
C GLU A 265 4.66 -16.59 22.23
N ALA A 266 5.57 -17.21 21.47
CA ALA A 266 5.77 -16.90 20.06
C ALA A 266 4.52 -17.23 19.21
N ALA A 267 3.92 -18.41 19.40
CA ALA A 267 2.71 -18.82 18.69
C ALA A 267 1.53 -17.88 18.97
N HIS A 268 1.29 -17.52 20.24
CA HIS A 268 0.25 -16.55 20.61
C HIS A 268 0.51 -15.15 20.05
N THR A 269 1.77 -14.72 20.00
CA THR A 269 2.14 -13.44 19.39
C THR A 269 1.81 -13.43 17.90
N ILE A 270 2.17 -14.47 17.17
CA ILE A 270 1.85 -14.60 15.73
C ILE A 270 0.33 -14.68 15.55
N LEU A 271 -0.39 -15.45 16.37
CA LEU A 271 -1.85 -15.55 16.31
C LEU A 271 -2.53 -14.19 16.50
N ALA A 272 -2.07 -13.39 17.48
CA ALA A 272 -2.58 -12.05 17.69
C ALA A 272 -2.32 -11.13 16.48
N LEU A 273 -1.16 -11.27 15.83
CA LEU A 273 -0.86 -10.55 14.58
C LEU A 273 -1.77 -11.00 13.43
N VAL A 274 -2.02 -12.30 13.28
CA VAL A 274 -2.96 -12.85 12.29
C VAL A 274 -4.35 -12.24 12.48
N GLN A 275 -4.88 -12.30 13.71
CA GLN A 275 -6.21 -11.78 14.04
C GLN A 275 -6.32 -10.27 13.82
N ARG A 276 -5.29 -9.51 14.18
CA ARG A 276 -5.24 -8.06 13.97
C ARG A 276 -5.18 -7.69 12.49
N ASN A 277 -4.58 -8.53 11.64
CA ASN A 277 -4.43 -8.27 10.21
C ASN A 277 -5.52 -8.93 9.35
N ARG A 278 -6.64 -9.39 9.92
CA ARG A 278 -7.83 -9.80 9.15
C ARG A 278 -8.27 -8.71 8.18
N THR A 279 -8.19 -7.46 8.65
CA THR A 279 -8.31 -6.29 7.79
C THR A 279 -7.02 -5.48 7.85
N CYS A 280 -6.56 -4.96 6.72
CA CYS A 280 -5.41 -4.07 6.67
C CYS A 280 -5.68 -2.89 5.72
N PRO A 281 -4.99 -1.75 5.89
CA PRO A 281 -5.15 -0.64 4.95
C PRO A 281 -4.62 -1.03 3.56
N ALA A 282 -5.36 -0.62 2.53
CA ALA A 282 -4.91 -0.66 1.14
C ALA A 282 -3.70 0.26 0.94
N MET A 283 -2.94 0.01 -0.12
CA MET A 283 -1.79 0.82 -0.51
C MET A 283 -2.00 1.37 -1.92
N ASP A 284 -1.46 2.57 -2.17
CA ASP A 284 -1.30 3.08 -3.54
C ASP A 284 -0.03 2.53 -4.21
N LEU A 285 0.20 2.92 -5.47
CA LEU A 285 1.38 2.52 -6.26
C LEU A 285 2.70 3.08 -5.70
N GLN A 286 2.64 4.06 -4.82
CA GLN A 286 3.77 4.70 -4.14
C GLN A 286 3.98 4.13 -2.73
N ALA A 287 3.26 3.07 -2.36
CA ALA A 287 3.28 2.42 -1.04
C ALA A 287 2.79 3.30 0.13
N ASN A 288 2.00 4.35 -0.16
CA ASN A 288 1.29 5.09 0.87
C ASN A 288 0.02 4.36 1.28
N GLN A 289 -0.32 4.43 2.56
CA GLN A 289 -1.56 3.86 3.07
C GLN A 289 -2.77 4.70 2.67
N LEU A 290 -3.80 4.02 2.21
CA LEU A 290 -5.11 4.60 1.92
C LEU A 290 -6.05 4.39 3.11
N ASP A 291 -7.05 5.26 3.24
CA ASP A 291 -8.09 5.16 4.28
C ASP A 291 -9.18 4.10 3.95
N ILE A 292 -8.79 3.09 3.18
CA ILE A 292 -9.65 1.98 2.74
C ILE A 292 -9.09 0.71 3.35
N MET A 293 -9.92 0.02 4.12
CA MET A 293 -9.56 -1.26 4.73
C MET A 293 -9.93 -2.40 3.78
N ILE A 294 -9.00 -3.32 3.56
CA ILE A 294 -9.18 -4.51 2.74
C ILE A 294 -9.23 -5.74 3.64
N GLU A 295 -10.07 -6.70 3.29
CA GLU A 295 -10.20 -7.98 3.97
C GLU A 295 -9.17 -8.97 3.37
N VAL A 296 -8.22 -9.41 4.19
CA VAL A 296 -7.03 -10.13 3.70
C VAL A 296 -7.38 -11.52 3.17
N ASP A 297 -8.33 -12.23 3.79
CA ASP A 297 -8.71 -13.58 3.32
C ASP A 297 -9.40 -13.54 1.96
N HIS A 298 -10.25 -12.56 1.71
CA HIS A 298 -10.91 -12.35 0.43
C HIS A 298 -9.88 -12.22 -0.70
N TRP A 299 -8.87 -11.37 -0.51
CA TRP A 299 -7.83 -11.12 -1.51
C TRP A 299 -6.74 -12.20 -1.58
N THR A 300 -6.71 -13.15 -0.64
CA THR A 300 -5.71 -14.23 -0.59
C THR A 300 -6.32 -15.63 -0.63
N GLU A 301 -7.61 -15.75 -0.92
CA GLU A 301 -8.33 -17.03 -1.02
C GLU A 301 -8.29 -17.85 0.29
N GLY A 302 -8.41 -17.18 1.44
CA GLY A 302 -8.49 -17.84 2.74
C GLY A 302 -7.14 -18.26 3.36
N ARG A 303 -6.01 -17.78 2.81
CA ARG A 303 -4.67 -18.13 3.31
C ARG A 303 -4.42 -17.66 4.75
N LEU A 304 -5.00 -16.54 5.17
CA LEU A 304 -4.84 -16.03 6.52
C LEU A 304 -5.61 -16.91 7.51
N SER A 305 -6.85 -17.28 7.19
CA SER A 305 -7.65 -18.25 7.96
C SER A 305 -6.97 -19.62 8.04
N ALA A 306 -6.35 -20.10 6.96
CA ALA A 306 -5.60 -21.35 6.97
C ALA A 306 -4.39 -21.29 7.93
N LEU A 307 -3.66 -20.16 7.95
CA LEU A 307 -2.57 -19.94 8.88
C LEU A 307 -3.06 -19.83 10.34
N GLU A 308 -4.21 -19.19 10.57
CA GLU A 308 -4.85 -19.12 11.90
C GLU A 308 -5.19 -20.52 12.42
N ALA A 309 -5.76 -21.38 11.58
CA ALA A 309 -6.08 -22.76 11.93
C ALA A 309 -4.83 -23.59 12.25
N GLU A 310 -3.76 -23.42 11.47
CA GLU A 310 -2.47 -24.09 11.69
C GLU A 310 -1.83 -23.69 13.03
N LEU A 311 -1.82 -22.38 13.35
CA LEU A 311 -1.33 -21.87 14.63
C LEU A 311 -2.12 -22.40 15.82
N ASN A 312 -3.45 -22.42 15.72
CA ASN A 312 -4.30 -22.97 16.78
C ASN A 312 -4.04 -24.48 16.99
N GLY A 313 -3.80 -25.23 15.91
CA GLY A 313 -3.40 -26.63 16.00
C GLY A 313 -2.07 -26.83 16.72
N VAL A 314 -1.08 -25.98 16.42
CA VAL A 314 0.22 -25.97 17.10
C VAL A 314 0.10 -25.63 18.59
N ILE A 315 -0.71 -24.64 18.95
CA ILE A 315 -0.97 -24.28 20.35
C ILE A 315 -1.64 -25.45 21.09
N ALA A 316 -2.69 -26.03 20.49
CA ALA A 316 -3.39 -27.17 21.07
C ALA A 316 -2.45 -28.37 21.30
N GLN A 317 -1.53 -28.65 20.37
CA GLN A 317 -0.54 -29.72 20.52
C GLN A 317 0.42 -29.47 21.68
N MET A 318 0.83 -28.22 21.93
CA MET A 318 1.69 -27.89 23.07
C MET A 318 0.94 -27.92 24.41
N GLU A 319 -0.38 -27.76 24.39
CA GLU A 319 -1.24 -27.79 25.59
C GLU A 319 -1.77 -29.19 25.91
N ASP A 320 -1.71 -30.13 24.97
CA ASP A 320 -2.16 -31.50 25.18
C ASP A 320 -1.28 -32.27 26.17
N ALA A 321 -1.84 -32.56 27.34
CA ALA A 321 -1.20 -33.35 28.38
C ALA A 321 -1.20 -34.86 28.08
N ALA A 322 -2.07 -35.35 27.18
CA ALA A 322 -2.16 -36.77 26.85
C ALA A 322 -1.07 -37.21 25.86
N GLN A 323 -0.63 -36.30 24.99
CA GLN A 323 0.44 -36.53 24.01
C GLN A 323 1.47 -35.40 24.09
N PRO A 324 2.33 -35.43 25.13
CA PRO A 324 3.29 -34.35 25.33
C PRO A 324 4.32 -34.33 24.20
N ILE A 325 4.44 -33.16 23.57
CA ILE A 325 5.44 -32.88 22.55
C ILE A 325 6.87 -33.09 23.10
N THR A 326 7.79 -33.58 22.27
CA THR A 326 9.18 -33.82 22.70
C THR A 326 10.00 -32.53 22.71
N THR A 327 11.11 -32.51 23.47
CA THR A 327 12.03 -31.36 23.51
C THR A 327 12.60 -31.02 22.13
N SER A 328 12.91 -32.03 21.32
CA SER A 328 13.40 -31.83 19.95
C SER A 328 12.34 -31.18 19.04
N GLU A 329 11.08 -31.59 19.16
CA GLU A 329 9.98 -31.02 18.39
C GLU A 329 9.70 -29.58 18.82
N LEU A 330 9.69 -29.29 20.13
CA LEU A 330 9.57 -27.92 20.64
C LEU A 330 10.69 -27.01 20.14
N ARG A 331 11.92 -27.50 20.12
CA ARG A 331 13.06 -26.75 19.58
C ARG A 331 12.89 -26.47 18.09
N GLN A 332 12.53 -27.48 17.29
CA GLN A 332 12.25 -27.32 15.86
C GLN A 332 11.11 -26.32 15.63
N LEU A 333 10.06 -26.38 16.44
CA LEU A 333 8.93 -25.47 16.39
C LEU A 333 9.38 -24.01 16.62
N ALA A 334 10.15 -23.77 17.69
CA ALA A 334 10.64 -22.46 18.06
C ALA A 334 11.65 -21.87 17.06
N GLU A 335 12.56 -22.69 16.53
CA GLU A 335 13.69 -22.24 15.71
C GLU A 335 13.35 -22.16 14.23
N THR A 336 12.40 -22.97 13.73
CA THR A 336 12.13 -23.09 12.29
C THR A 336 10.67 -22.82 11.95
N ASN A 337 9.73 -23.54 12.57
CA ASN A 337 8.34 -23.54 12.10
C ASN A 337 7.65 -22.20 12.42
N LEU A 338 7.75 -21.69 13.65
CA LEU A 338 7.13 -20.43 14.06
C LEU A 338 7.71 -19.22 13.29
N PRO A 339 9.04 -19.08 13.11
CA PRO A 339 9.59 -18.07 12.20
C PRO A 339 9.06 -18.18 10.77
N GLY A 340 8.95 -19.41 10.22
CA GLY A 340 8.38 -19.63 8.89
C GLY A 340 6.89 -19.26 8.80
N MET A 341 6.11 -19.50 9.85
CA MET A 341 4.72 -19.06 9.95
C MET A 341 4.60 -17.53 9.99
N GLN A 342 5.50 -16.85 10.69
CA GLN A 342 5.55 -15.39 10.70
C GLN A 342 5.89 -14.83 9.31
N GLU A 343 6.86 -15.41 8.61
CA GLU A 343 7.19 -15.01 7.23
C GLU A 343 5.99 -15.20 6.30
N ARG A 344 5.27 -16.34 6.42
CA ARG A 344 4.04 -16.61 5.66
C ARG A 344 2.94 -15.59 5.94
N LEU A 345 2.79 -15.11 7.19
CA LEU A 345 1.88 -14.02 7.52
C LEU A 345 2.23 -12.74 6.76
N GLU A 346 3.51 -12.33 6.80
CA GLU A 346 3.99 -11.13 6.12
C GLU A 346 3.76 -11.22 4.60
N GLN A 347 4.08 -12.38 4.00
CA GLN A 347 3.84 -12.65 2.59
C GLN A 347 2.35 -12.62 2.23
N THR A 348 1.48 -13.17 3.09
CA THR A 348 0.02 -13.17 2.86
C THR A 348 -0.54 -11.75 2.86
N ILE A 349 -0.13 -10.91 3.82
CA ILE A 349 -0.54 -9.50 3.87
C ILE A 349 -0.03 -8.73 2.63
N ALA A 350 1.22 -8.96 2.24
CA ALA A 350 1.80 -8.33 1.05
C ALA A 350 1.05 -8.75 -0.22
N GLN A 351 0.71 -10.04 -0.34
CA GLN A 351 -0.07 -10.56 -1.46
C GLN A 351 -1.46 -9.92 -1.54
N ALA A 352 -2.17 -9.79 -0.41
CA ALA A 352 -3.48 -9.14 -0.38
C ALA A 352 -3.40 -7.70 -0.91
N ARG A 353 -2.42 -6.92 -0.43
CA ARG A 353 -2.21 -5.53 -0.87
C ARG A 353 -1.88 -5.45 -2.36
N ASN A 354 -0.98 -6.31 -2.82
CA ASN A 354 -0.62 -6.36 -4.24
C ASN A 354 -1.81 -6.77 -5.13
N ALA A 355 -2.70 -7.64 -4.65
CA ALA A 355 -3.89 -8.04 -5.38
C ALA A 355 -4.86 -6.86 -5.57
N VAL A 356 -5.03 -6.02 -4.54
CA VAL A 356 -5.83 -4.79 -4.63
C VAL A 356 -5.21 -3.79 -5.60
N ILE A 357 -3.90 -3.54 -5.49
CA ILE A 357 -3.18 -2.67 -6.44
C ILE A 357 -3.33 -3.20 -7.87
N SER A 358 -3.18 -4.51 -8.06
CA SER A 358 -3.33 -5.16 -9.36
C SER A 358 -4.74 -4.97 -9.93
N SER A 359 -5.78 -5.07 -9.09
CA SER A 359 -7.17 -4.78 -9.47
C SER A 359 -7.36 -3.33 -9.92
N GLN A 360 -6.84 -2.37 -9.16
CA GLN A 360 -6.91 -0.95 -9.53
C GLN A 360 -6.17 -0.67 -10.84
N LEU A 361 -5.02 -1.32 -11.04
CA LEU A 361 -4.28 -1.23 -12.30
C LEU A 361 -5.10 -1.78 -13.47
N ARG A 362 -5.91 -2.84 -13.29
CA ARG A 362 -6.78 -3.36 -14.35
C ARG A 362 -7.78 -2.32 -14.82
N THR A 363 -8.47 -1.66 -13.90
CA THR A 363 -9.41 -0.57 -14.23
C THR A 363 -8.68 0.59 -14.90
N ASN A 364 -7.54 1.06 -14.34
CA ASN A 364 -6.78 2.17 -14.92
C ASN A 364 -6.27 1.87 -16.35
N ILE A 365 -5.85 0.63 -16.63
CA ILE A 365 -5.45 0.19 -17.96
C ILE A 365 -6.66 0.23 -18.90
N ALA A 366 -7.79 -0.35 -18.48
CA ALA A 366 -9.00 -0.37 -19.29
C ALA A 366 -9.50 1.05 -19.61
N ASP A 367 -9.57 1.95 -18.62
CA ASP A 367 -9.95 3.35 -18.80
C ASP A 367 -9.04 4.06 -19.81
N ALA A 368 -7.73 3.80 -19.76
CA ALA A 368 -6.79 4.39 -20.70
C ALA A 368 -6.99 3.88 -22.14
N VAL A 369 -7.33 2.60 -22.29
CA VAL A 369 -7.65 2.02 -23.59
C VAL A 369 -9.00 2.54 -24.11
N VAL A 370 -10.02 2.62 -23.25
CA VAL A 370 -11.34 3.18 -23.59
C VAL A 370 -11.21 4.62 -24.07
N GLN A 371 -10.47 5.47 -23.36
CA GLN A 371 -10.23 6.86 -23.78
C GLN A 371 -9.54 6.94 -25.16
N ALA A 372 -8.60 6.04 -25.46
CA ALA A 372 -7.96 5.97 -26.78
C ALA A 372 -8.95 5.57 -27.89
N PHE A 373 -10.00 4.81 -27.57
CA PHE A 373 -11.10 4.50 -28.49
C PHE A 373 -12.11 5.64 -28.61
N GLU A 374 -12.38 6.38 -27.54
CA GLU A 374 -13.23 7.57 -27.57
C GLU A 374 -12.66 8.68 -28.48
N GLU A 375 -11.34 8.88 -28.47
CA GLU A 375 -10.66 9.78 -29.41
C GLU A 375 -10.85 9.37 -30.89
N GLN A 376 -11.18 8.10 -31.14
CA GLN A 376 -11.45 7.53 -32.47
C GLN A 376 -12.96 7.49 -32.80
N GLY A 377 -13.82 8.03 -31.94
CA GLY A 377 -15.26 8.11 -32.15
C GLY A 377 -16.09 6.94 -31.61
N PHE A 378 -15.47 6.04 -30.82
CA PHE A 378 -16.21 5.04 -30.06
C PHE A 378 -16.81 5.67 -28.79
N GLN A 379 -17.78 5.00 -28.18
CA GLN A 379 -18.39 5.38 -26.90
C GLN A 379 -18.43 4.15 -25.99
N LEU A 380 -18.13 4.34 -24.71
CA LEU A 380 -18.30 3.30 -23.69
C LEU A 380 -19.77 2.90 -23.59
N GLN A 381 -20.05 1.60 -23.74
CA GLN A 381 -21.39 1.03 -23.59
C GLN A 381 -21.61 0.56 -22.15
N ASP A 382 -20.71 -0.25 -21.61
CA ASP A 382 -20.75 -0.78 -20.24
C ASP A 382 -19.38 -1.35 -19.82
N ASP A 383 -19.17 -1.54 -18.52
CA ASP A 383 -18.01 -2.21 -17.93
C ASP A 383 -18.37 -3.11 -16.73
N THR A 384 -17.52 -4.09 -16.42
CA THR A 384 -17.71 -5.01 -15.29
C THR A 384 -16.43 -5.77 -14.95
N TYR A 385 -16.36 -6.31 -13.74
CA TYR A 385 -15.48 -7.44 -13.46
C TYR A 385 -16.13 -8.76 -13.90
N GLU A 386 -15.32 -9.73 -14.33
CA GLU A 386 -15.79 -11.08 -14.62
C GLU A 386 -16.41 -11.71 -13.35
N GLY A 387 -17.67 -12.15 -13.44
CA GLY A 387 -18.39 -12.72 -12.31
C GLY A 387 -18.62 -11.76 -11.13
N ASP A 388 -18.51 -10.45 -11.37
CA ASP A 388 -18.58 -9.39 -10.34
C ASP A 388 -17.52 -9.57 -9.22
N ASP A 389 -16.41 -10.26 -9.53
CA ASP A 389 -15.31 -10.50 -8.60
C ASP A 389 -14.10 -9.64 -8.99
N GLN A 390 -13.76 -8.68 -8.13
CA GLN A 390 -12.65 -7.73 -8.34
C GLN A 390 -11.29 -8.43 -8.49
N ARG A 391 -11.17 -9.69 -8.07
CA ARG A 391 -9.94 -10.49 -8.23
C ARG A 391 -9.76 -10.99 -9.66
N GLN A 392 -10.81 -11.01 -10.47
CA GLN A 392 -10.82 -11.51 -11.84
C GLN A 392 -10.52 -10.40 -12.87
N GLY A 393 -10.67 -10.73 -14.16
CA GLY A 393 -10.48 -9.79 -15.25
C GLY A 393 -11.48 -8.64 -15.21
N PHE A 394 -11.03 -7.45 -15.62
CA PHE A 394 -11.89 -6.30 -15.85
C PHE A 394 -12.21 -6.19 -17.35
N VAL A 395 -13.48 -6.00 -17.68
CA VAL A 395 -13.98 -5.99 -19.06
C VAL A 395 -14.74 -4.70 -19.32
N ALA A 396 -14.39 -4.01 -20.40
CA ALA A 396 -15.08 -2.81 -20.86
C ALA A 396 -15.46 -2.96 -22.34
N GLN A 397 -16.70 -2.61 -22.69
CA GLN A 397 -17.20 -2.70 -24.06
C GLN A 397 -17.44 -1.29 -24.64
N VAL A 398 -16.87 -1.04 -25.82
CA VAL A 398 -17.04 0.22 -26.55
C VAL A 398 -17.69 -0.02 -27.91
N VAL A 399 -18.53 0.92 -28.34
CA VAL A 399 -19.30 0.84 -29.59
C VAL A 399 -19.07 2.07 -30.45
N HIS A 400 -18.99 1.87 -31.76
CA HIS A 400 -18.88 2.95 -32.74
C HIS A 400 -20.23 3.18 -33.46
N LEU A 401 -20.42 4.38 -34.02
CA LEU A 401 -21.66 4.76 -34.71
C LEU A 401 -21.99 3.89 -35.94
N ASP A 402 -20.99 3.19 -36.50
CA ASP A 402 -21.17 2.25 -37.62
C ASP A 402 -21.62 0.84 -37.18
N GLY A 403 -21.81 0.63 -35.87
CA GLY A 403 -22.21 -0.66 -35.28
C GLY A 403 -21.04 -1.59 -34.94
N SER A 404 -19.78 -1.19 -35.15
CA SER A 404 -18.61 -1.95 -34.71
C SER A 404 -18.53 -1.98 -33.18
N LYS A 405 -18.33 -3.17 -32.60
CA LYS A 405 -18.13 -3.36 -31.15
C LYS A 405 -16.69 -3.76 -30.86
N VAL A 406 -16.09 -3.22 -29.81
CA VAL A 406 -14.78 -3.65 -29.31
C VAL A 406 -14.89 -3.94 -27.82
N THR A 407 -14.35 -5.07 -27.38
CA THR A 407 -14.30 -5.44 -25.97
C THR A 407 -12.86 -5.49 -25.50
N VAL A 408 -12.56 -4.72 -24.46
CA VAL A 408 -11.27 -4.62 -23.81
C VAL A 408 -11.31 -5.50 -22.57
N VAL A 409 -10.40 -6.46 -22.47
CA VAL A 409 -10.27 -7.38 -21.34
C VAL A 409 -8.90 -7.21 -20.73
N VAL A 410 -8.85 -6.83 -19.46
CA VAL A 410 -7.61 -6.75 -18.68
C VAL A 410 -7.65 -7.82 -17.61
N ALA A 411 -6.82 -8.86 -17.73
CA ALA A 411 -6.85 -10.03 -16.86
C ALA A 411 -5.53 -10.21 -16.08
N PRO A 412 -5.55 -10.79 -14.87
CA PRO A 412 -4.33 -11.09 -14.13
C PRO A 412 -3.56 -12.27 -14.77
N ASP A 413 -2.24 -12.13 -14.93
CA ASP A 413 -1.34 -13.15 -15.52
C ASP A 413 -0.61 -13.99 -14.45
N GLY A 414 -1.14 -14.04 -13.22
CA GLY A 414 -0.61 -14.84 -12.10
C GLY A 414 0.70 -14.33 -11.47
N ALA A 415 1.57 -13.63 -12.21
CA ALA A 415 2.83 -13.05 -11.71
C ALA A 415 2.69 -11.63 -11.12
N GLY A 416 1.47 -11.21 -10.78
CA GLY A 416 1.17 -9.83 -10.40
C GLY A 416 1.18 -8.84 -11.57
N GLN A 417 1.29 -9.34 -12.79
CA GLN A 417 1.16 -8.56 -14.03
C GLN A 417 -0.26 -8.67 -14.58
N ASN A 418 -0.64 -7.71 -15.42
CA ASN A 418 -1.93 -7.66 -16.09
C ASN A 418 -1.74 -7.81 -17.60
N ALA A 419 -2.48 -8.72 -18.21
CA ALA A 419 -2.55 -8.92 -19.65
C ALA A 419 -3.72 -8.13 -20.23
N LEU A 420 -3.46 -7.37 -21.30
CA LEU A 420 -4.47 -6.62 -22.05
C LEU A 420 -4.81 -7.37 -23.33
N ASN A 421 -6.07 -7.76 -23.48
CA ASN A 421 -6.63 -8.36 -24.68
C ASN A 421 -7.69 -7.42 -25.27
N ILE A 422 -7.69 -7.25 -26.59
CA ILE A 422 -8.66 -6.42 -27.31
C ILE A 422 -9.34 -7.28 -28.35
N HIS A 423 -10.67 -7.41 -28.23
CA HIS A 423 -11.51 -8.20 -29.13
C HIS A 423 -12.37 -7.26 -29.98
N SER A 424 -12.15 -7.27 -31.29
CA SER A 424 -12.93 -6.46 -32.24
C SER A 424 -13.99 -7.31 -32.93
N TYR A 425 -15.26 -6.91 -32.82
CA TYR A 425 -16.41 -7.47 -33.50
C TYR A 425 -16.89 -6.44 -34.53
N ASP A 426 -16.11 -6.27 -35.60
CA ASP A 426 -16.39 -5.31 -36.66
C ASP A 426 -17.49 -5.84 -37.62
N ALA A 427 -18.38 -4.96 -38.09
CA ALA A 427 -19.40 -5.29 -39.09
C ALA A 427 -18.83 -5.54 -40.50
N GLN A 428 -17.59 -5.10 -40.75
CA GLN A 428 -16.79 -5.37 -41.95
C GLN A 428 -15.41 -5.90 -41.53
N GLN A 429 -14.94 -6.99 -42.13
CA GLN A 429 -13.60 -7.53 -41.85
C GLN A 429 -12.52 -6.48 -42.15
N ARG A 430 -11.92 -5.90 -41.11
CA ARG A 430 -10.74 -5.03 -41.25
C ARG A 430 -9.50 -5.86 -41.51
N ALA A 431 -8.58 -5.31 -42.30
CA ALA A 431 -7.31 -5.96 -42.59
C ALA A 431 -6.41 -6.01 -41.34
N GLU A 432 -5.69 -7.12 -41.14
CA GLU A 432 -4.78 -7.38 -40.01
C GLU A 432 -3.81 -6.21 -39.73
N ARG A 433 -3.32 -5.53 -40.78
CA ARG A 433 -2.42 -4.37 -40.65
C ARG A 433 -3.06 -3.18 -39.95
N GLU A 434 -4.36 -2.95 -40.12
CA GLU A 434 -5.06 -1.87 -39.43
C GLU A 434 -5.27 -2.18 -37.95
N LEU A 435 -5.52 -3.44 -37.60
CA LEU A 435 -5.62 -3.89 -36.21
C LEU A 435 -4.27 -3.76 -35.49
N LEU A 436 -3.18 -4.16 -36.15
CA LEU A 436 -1.83 -4.04 -35.60
C LEU A 436 -1.44 -2.57 -35.39
N SER A 437 -1.69 -1.70 -36.38
CA SER A 437 -1.39 -0.27 -36.28
C SER A 437 -2.15 0.41 -35.14
N ARG A 438 -3.39 -0.01 -34.87
CA ARG A 438 -4.18 0.49 -33.74
C ARG A 438 -3.65 -0.04 -32.41
N ALA A 439 -3.33 -1.32 -32.32
CA ALA A 439 -2.76 -1.90 -31.12
C ALA A 439 -1.42 -1.24 -30.75
N GLU A 440 -0.59 -0.87 -31.73
CA GLU A 440 0.62 -0.07 -31.53
C GLU A 440 0.32 1.36 -31.06
N ALA A 441 -0.72 2.02 -31.59
CA ALA A 441 -1.14 3.34 -31.14
C ALA A 441 -1.63 3.32 -29.68
N ILE A 442 -2.40 2.29 -29.30
CA ILE A 442 -2.86 2.07 -27.91
C ILE A 442 -1.66 1.79 -27.00
N ALA A 443 -0.75 0.90 -27.39
CA ALA A 443 0.46 0.62 -26.62
C ALA A 443 1.31 1.88 -26.39
N LYS A 444 1.44 2.74 -27.42
CA LYS A 444 2.12 4.03 -27.31
C LYS A 444 1.40 5.00 -26.38
N GLY A 445 0.07 5.05 -26.41
CA GLY A 445 -0.75 5.85 -25.49
C GLY A 445 -0.61 5.41 -24.04
N LEU A 446 -0.59 4.10 -23.78
CA LEU A 446 -0.33 3.52 -22.47
C LEU A 446 1.10 3.85 -21.97
N GLY A 447 2.10 3.78 -22.86
CA GLY A 447 3.48 4.17 -22.57
C GLY A 447 3.63 5.63 -22.15
N GLN A 448 2.89 6.56 -22.79
CA GLN A 448 2.88 7.99 -22.42
C GLN A 448 2.30 8.25 -21.03
N ARG A 449 1.47 7.34 -20.53
CA ARG A 449 0.87 7.38 -19.18
C ARG A 449 1.69 6.63 -18.13
N GLY A 450 2.90 6.19 -18.48
CA GLY A 450 3.85 5.55 -17.56
C GLY A 450 3.67 4.05 -17.39
N LEU A 451 2.83 3.39 -18.20
CA LEU A 451 2.65 1.93 -18.17
C LEU A 451 3.64 1.25 -19.11
N GLN A 452 4.33 0.22 -18.63
CA GLN A 452 5.23 -0.59 -19.46
C GLN A 452 4.40 -1.62 -20.25
N THR A 453 4.40 -1.50 -21.58
CA THR A 453 3.70 -2.45 -22.47
C THR A 453 4.67 -3.46 -23.07
N GLY A 454 4.31 -4.74 -23.08
CA GLY A 454 5.05 -5.79 -23.78
C GLY A 454 4.92 -5.71 -25.30
N ALA A 455 5.48 -6.69 -26.01
CA ALA A 455 5.35 -6.79 -27.46
C ALA A 455 3.88 -7.03 -27.86
N VAL A 456 3.37 -6.23 -28.79
CA VAL A 456 2.02 -6.39 -29.35
C VAL A 456 2.04 -7.57 -30.33
N ALA A 457 1.14 -8.53 -30.14
CA ALA A 457 0.98 -9.68 -31.02
C ALA A 457 -0.50 -9.90 -31.35
N CYS A 458 -0.81 -10.20 -32.62
CA CYS A 458 -2.13 -10.72 -32.99
C CYS A 458 -2.14 -12.22 -32.69
N ALA A 459 -2.90 -12.64 -31.67
CA ALA A 459 -2.89 -14.02 -31.21
C ALA A 459 -3.86 -14.94 -31.98
N ASN A 460 -5.00 -14.42 -32.49
CA ASN A 460 -6.05 -15.17 -33.18
C ASN A 460 -6.73 -14.33 -34.28
N ASP A 461 -7.13 -14.98 -35.39
CA ASP A 461 -7.89 -14.36 -36.49
C ASP A 461 -9.37 -14.06 -36.15
N GLN A 462 -9.88 -14.59 -35.04
CA GLN A 462 -11.27 -14.40 -34.60
C GLN A 462 -11.34 -13.92 -33.15
N PRO A 463 -12.23 -12.95 -32.83
CA PRO A 463 -12.45 -12.49 -31.47
C PRO A 463 -13.11 -13.59 -30.64
N ASP A 464 -12.82 -13.64 -29.34
CA ASP A 464 -13.45 -14.61 -28.45
C ASP A 464 -14.92 -14.21 -28.24
N LEU A 465 -15.84 -15.04 -28.76
CA LEU A 465 -17.28 -14.78 -28.69
C LEU A 465 -17.82 -14.79 -27.26
N ALA A 466 -17.09 -15.39 -26.31
CA ALA A 466 -17.52 -15.40 -24.93
C ALA A 466 -17.63 -13.96 -24.39
N TYR A 467 -16.77 -13.03 -24.85
CA TYR A 467 -16.73 -11.63 -24.41
C TYR A 467 -17.62 -10.68 -25.25
N ALA A 468 -18.41 -11.22 -26.19
CA ALA A 468 -19.22 -10.39 -27.08
C ALA A 468 -20.38 -9.67 -26.37
N GLU A 469 -20.92 -10.27 -25.31
CA GLU A 469 -22.04 -9.74 -24.53
C GLU A 469 -21.63 -9.62 -23.06
N ILE A 470 -21.71 -8.40 -22.51
CA ILE A 470 -21.15 -8.10 -21.18
C ILE A 470 -21.96 -8.70 -20.03
N GLU A 471 -23.28 -8.88 -20.20
CA GLU A 471 -24.14 -9.59 -19.25
C GLU A 471 -23.70 -11.05 -19.06
N VAL A 472 -23.27 -11.71 -20.13
CA VAL A 472 -22.73 -13.08 -20.04
C VAL A 472 -21.44 -13.07 -19.22
N VAL A 473 -20.58 -12.06 -19.37
CA VAL A 473 -19.35 -11.90 -18.59
C VAL A 473 -19.65 -11.66 -17.11
N ARG A 474 -20.69 -10.88 -16.80
CA ARG A 474 -21.13 -10.57 -15.43
C ARG A 474 -21.69 -11.81 -14.72
N GLU A 475 -22.40 -12.69 -15.44
CA GLU A 475 -22.98 -13.92 -14.89
C GLU A 475 -22.01 -15.12 -14.84
N ARG A 476 -20.80 -14.99 -15.41
CA ARG A 476 -19.81 -16.07 -15.36
C ARG A 476 -19.43 -16.39 -13.92
N GLN A 477 -19.47 -17.67 -13.58
CA GLN A 477 -18.81 -18.11 -12.36
C GLN A 477 -17.30 -17.89 -12.50
N PRO A 478 -16.62 -17.37 -11.47
CA PRO A 478 -15.17 -17.22 -11.50
C PRO A 478 -14.55 -18.57 -11.81
N THR A 479 -13.81 -18.64 -12.92
CA THR A 479 -13.10 -19.86 -13.31
C THR A 479 -12.04 -20.06 -12.24
N GLN A 480 -12.21 -21.03 -11.34
CA GLN A 480 -11.09 -21.51 -10.52
C GLN A 480 -9.96 -21.80 -11.49
N GLN A 481 -8.88 -21.03 -11.44
CA GLN A 481 -7.71 -21.23 -12.29
C GLN A 481 -7.23 -22.65 -12.05
N GLN A 482 -7.66 -23.57 -12.92
CA GLN A 482 -7.12 -24.92 -12.96
C GLN A 482 -5.64 -24.75 -13.22
N THR A 483 -4.87 -25.02 -12.18
CA THR A 483 -3.44 -25.25 -12.26
C THR A 483 -3.26 -26.33 -13.34
N ARG A 484 -2.98 -25.91 -14.57
CA ARG A 484 -2.47 -26.81 -15.60
C ARG A 484 -1.10 -27.24 -15.11
N LYS A 485 -1.08 -28.30 -14.28
CA LYS A 485 0.06 -29.18 -14.10
C LYS A 485 0.44 -29.63 -15.51
N ARG A 486 1.47 -29.00 -16.07
CA ARG A 486 2.22 -29.60 -17.18
C ARG A 486 2.78 -30.92 -16.64
N GLN A 487 2.31 -32.01 -17.21
CA GLN A 487 2.94 -33.33 -17.12
C GLN A 487 4.32 -33.29 -17.77
#